data_AF-A0A2G2G4A2-F1
#
_entry.id   AF-A0A2G2G4A2-F1
#
_cell.length_a   1.000
_cell.length_b   1.000
_cell.length_c   1.000
_cell.angle_alpha   90.00
_cell.angle_beta   90.00
_cell.angle_gamma   90.00
#
_symmetry.space_group_name_H-M   'P 1'
#
loop_
_entity.id
_entity.type
_entity.pdbx_description
1 polymer ?
#
loop_
_entity_poly.entity_id
_entity_poly.type
_entity_poly.pdbx_seq_one_letter_code
_entity_poly.pdbx_strand_id
1 'polypeptide(L)'
;MYTVRMQEECACFKKSEYTNNNEFKTQQDAYNYSMVLAELMNEEFCGRHKFYSQRAQGDNFIIRVALNTINVSGCTTGVTCDVGCDSTDDWTLEATKTEDDDNCGTGCGCS
;
A
#
# COMPACT_ATOMS: atom_id res chain seq x y z
N MET A 1 6.11 20.42 23.71
CA MET A 1 5.12 20.15 22.64
C MET A 1 5.85 19.34 21.58
N TYR A 2 5.18 18.39 20.95
CA TYR A 2 5.77 17.53 19.94
C TYR A 2 5.14 17.80 18.58
N THR A 3 5.93 17.83 17.53
CA THR A 3 5.44 18.20 16.20
C THR A 3 5.66 17.05 15.22
N VAL A 4 4.61 16.66 14.50
CA VAL A 4 4.67 15.67 13.42
C VAL A 4 4.62 16.41 12.09
N ARG A 5 5.62 16.20 11.24
CA ARG A 5 5.70 16.81 9.91
C ARG A 5 6.08 15.81 8.83
N MET A 6 5.67 16.08 7.60
CA MET A 6 6.10 15.31 6.43
C MET A 6 7.50 15.74 5.99
N GLN A 7 8.34 14.78 5.57
CA GLN A 7 9.63 15.08 4.94
C GLN A 7 9.42 15.78 3.59
N GLU A 8 8.54 15.20 2.76
CA GLU A 8 8.19 15.74 1.46
C GLU A 8 6.69 15.57 1.21
N GLU A 9 6.07 16.61 0.64
CA GLU A 9 4.64 16.60 0.32
C GLU A 9 4.44 16.07 -1.09
N CYS A 10 4.07 14.80 -1.20
CA CYS A 10 3.71 14.21 -2.47
C CYS A 10 2.36 14.72 -2.98
N ALA A 11 2.08 14.56 -4.27
CA ALA A 11 0.82 15.02 -4.86
C ALA A 11 -0.42 14.35 -4.23
N CYS A 12 -0.30 13.12 -3.74
CA CYS A 12 -1.38 12.43 -3.01
C CYS A 12 -1.67 13.11 -1.67
N PHE A 13 -0.63 13.47 -0.92
CA PHE A 13 -0.76 14.20 0.33
C PHE A 13 -1.44 15.56 0.11
N LYS A 14 -1.04 16.31 -0.91
CA LYS A 14 -1.64 17.61 -1.24
C LYS A 14 -3.12 17.54 -1.65
N LYS A 15 -3.58 16.37 -2.11
CA LYS A 15 -4.98 16.10 -2.46
C LYS A 15 -5.78 15.55 -1.28
N SER A 16 -5.11 15.08 -0.23
CA SER A 16 -5.74 14.57 0.97
C SER A 16 -6.18 15.70 1.90
N GLU A 17 -7.01 15.37 2.87
CA GLU A 17 -7.45 16.28 3.93
C GLU A 17 -6.43 16.45 5.07
N TYR A 18 -5.31 15.71 5.03
CA TYR A 18 -4.32 15.74 6.10
C TYR A 18 -3.47 17.02 6.07
N THR A 19 -3.26 17.59 7.25
CA THR A 19 -2.41 18.76 7.45
C THR A 19 -0.98 18.39 7.80
N ASN A 20 -0.03 19.22 7.40
CA ASN A 20 1.36 19.13 7.82
C ASN A 20 1.60 19.93 9.12
N ASN A 21 2.66 19.61 9.87
CA ASN A 21 3.03 20.25 11.13
C ASN A 21 1.97 20.15 12.24
N ASN A 22 1.43 18.95 12.47
CA ASN A 22 0.48 18.73 13.55
C ASN A 22 1.20 18.75 14.90
N GLU A 23 0.63 19.46 15.88
CA GLU A 23 1.21 19.61 17.21
C GLU A 23 0.47 18.77 18.26
N PHE A 24 1.23 18.13 19.13
CA PHE A 24 0.74 17.23 20.17
C PHE A 24 1.34 17.59 21.53
N LYS A 25 0.61 17.27 22.60
CA LYS A 25 1.05 17.54 23.97
C LYS A 25 2.05 16.50 24.46
N THR A 26 1.86 15.24 24.11
CA THR A 26 2.69 14.12 24.59
C THR A 26 3.48 13.49 23.45
N GLN A 27 4.63 12.90 23.80
CA GLN A 27 5.46 12.18 22.84
C GLN A 27 4.73 10.96 22.28
N GLN A 28 3.95 10.28 23.12
CA GLN A 28 3.24 9.07 22.76
C GLN A 28 2.12 9.36 21.75
N ASP A 29 1.39 10.47 21.91
CA ASP A 29 0.37 10.88 20.95
C ASP A 29 0.98 11.21 19.59
N ALA A 30 2.09 11.95 19.57
CA ALA A 30 2.80 12.28 18.33
C ALA A 30 3.34 11.03 17.63
N TYR A 31 3.91 10.10 18.40
CA TYR A 31 4.41 8.83 17.87
C TYR A 31 3.28 7.99 17.27
N ASN A 32 2.21 7.77 18.04
CA ASN A 32 1.05 6.99 17.60
C ASN A 32 0.41 7.61 16.36
N TYR A 33 0.20 8.92 16.35
CA TYR A 33 -0.34 9.63 15.19
C TYR A 33 0.55 9.45 13.96
N SER A 34 1.86 9.62 14.09
CA SER A 34 2.79 9.46 12.96
C SER A 34 2.82 8.05 12.39
N MET A 35 2.65 7.03 13.23
CA MET A 35 2.61 5.63 12.85
C MET A 35 1.31 5.29 12.10
N VAL A 36 0.16 5.61 12.70
CA VAL A 36 -1.15 5.39 12.08
C VAL A 36 -1.28 6.14 10.76
N LEU A 37 -0.79 7.38 10.71
CA LEU A 37 -0.83 8.18 9.49
C LEU A 37 0.04 7.57 8.37
N ALA A 38 1.23 7.05 8.70
CA ALA A 38 2.08 6.39 7.73
C ALA A 38 1.45 5.09 7.18
N GLU A 39 0.80 4.29 8.02
CA GLU A 39 0.08 3.08 7.61
C GLU A 39 -1.09 3.43 6.69
N LEU A 40 -1.94 4.37 7.09
CA LEU A 40 -3.09 4.82 6.30
C LEU A 40 -2.66 5.39 4.94
N MET A 41 -1.58 6.18 4.89
CA MET A 41 -1.04 6.67 3.62
C MET A 41 -0.51 5.55 2.73
N ASN A 42 0.02 4.46 3.30
CA ASN A 42 0.48 3.32 2.52
C ASN A 42 -0.68 2.53 1.91
N GLU A 43 -1.86 2.54 2.53
CA GLU A 43 -3.06 1.84 2.07
C GLU A 43 -3.88 2.68 1.09
N GLU A 44 -4.09 3.97 1.40
CA GLU A 44 -5.02 4.85 0.67
C GLU A 44 -4.35 5.63 -0.48
N PHE A 45 -3.04 5.89 -0.41
CA PHE A 45 -2.38 6.68 -1.46
C PHE A 45 -1.96 5.79 -2.64
N CYS A 46 -1.25 6.38 -3.59
CA CYS A 46 -0.89 5.77 -4.87
C CYS A 46 -0.11 4.44 -4.83
N GLY A 47 0.29 3.91 -3.67
CA GLY A 47 1.10 2.69 -3.52
C GLY A 47 2.56 2.78 -4.03
N ARG A 48 2.89 3.80 -4.84
CA ARG A 48 4.24 4.09 -5.36
C ARG A 48 5.15 4.74 -4.34
N HIS A 49 4.57 5.37 -3.32
CA HIS A 49 5.31 5.95 -2.21
C HIS A 49 5.09 5.07 -0.98
N LYS A 50 6.17 4.70 -0.32
CA LYS A 50 6.17 4.06 0.99
C LYS A 50 6.43 5.13 2.05
N PHE A 51 5.54 5.20 3.03
CA PHE A 51 5.61 6.12 4.14
C PHE A 51 6.04 5.38 5.40
N TYR A 52 6.89 6.02 6.21
CA TYR A 52 7.33 5.47 7.50
C TYR A 52 7.61 6.60 8.49
N SER A 53 7.24 6.37 9.75
CA SER A 53 7.49 7.32 10.83
C SER A 53 8.94 7.21 11.32
N GLN A 54 9.60 8.35 11.53
CA GLN A 54 10.91 8.41 12.17
C GLN A 54 10.93 9.52 13.20
N ARG A 55 11.48 9.22 14.38
CA ARG A 55 11.78 10.25 15.37
C ARG A 55 12.95 11.10 14.86
N ALA A 56 12.72 12.41 14.75
CA ALA A 56 13.76 13.38 14.46
C ALA A 56 14.39 13.90 15.76
N GLN A 57 15.38 14.78 15.64
CA GLN A 57 16.10 15.29 16.80
C GLN A 57 15.16 16.15 17.68
N GLY A 58 15.17 15.87 18.99
CA GLY A 58 14.35 16.57 19.99
C GLY A 58 12.89 16.10 20.00
N ASP A 59 11.98 17.08 19.92
CA ASP A 59 10.52 16.89 20.03
C ASP A 59 9.81 16.77 18.68
N ASN A 60 10.56 16.50 17.61
CA ASN A 60 10.03 16.42 16.25
C ASN A 60 9.92 14.96 15.78
N PHE A 61 8.83 14.67 15.06
CA PHE A 61 8.60 13.45 14.34
C PHE A 61 8.50 13.78 12.85
N ILE A 62 9.21 13.02 12.02
CA ILE A 62 9.23 13.19 10.58
C ILE A 62 8.66 11.92 9.95
N ILE A 63 7.62 12.07 9.15
CA ILE A 63 7.13 11.00 8.27
C ILE A 63 7.96 11.08 6.99
N ARG A 64 8.77 10.06 6.76
CA ARG A 64 9.61 9.97 5.57
C ARG A 64 8.85 9.30 4.44
N VAL A 65 9.22 9.70 3.23
CA VAL A 65 8.70 9.15 1.99
C VAL A 65 9.85 8.48 1.27
N ALA A 66 9.68 7.22 0.90
CA ALA A 66 10.54 6.50 -0.01
C ALA A 66 9.74 6.11 -1.25
N LEU A 67 10.41 6.04 -2.40
CA LEU A 67 9.81 5.42 -3.57
C LEU A 67 9.75 3.91 -3.34
N ASN A 68 8.55 3.35 -3.47
CA ASN A 68 8.33 1.93 -3.55
C ASN A 68 8.73 1.49 -4.96
N THR A 69 10.04 1.35 -5.20
CA THR A 69 10.56 0.84 -6.47
C THR A 69 10.28 -0.65 -6.58
N ILE A 70 9.02 -1.00 -6.89
CA ILE A 70 8.77 -2.26 -7.57
C ILE A 70 9.25 -2.03 -9.00
N ASN A 71 10.53 -2.29 -9.25
CA ASN A 71 11.03 -2.44 -10.61
C ASN A 71 10.31 -3.65 -11.22
N VAL A 72 9.11 -3.47 -11.76
CA VAL A 72 8.61 -4.32 -12.85
C VAL A 72 9.40 -3.96 -14.10
N SER A 73 10.67 -4.34 -14.08
CA SER A 73 11.45 -4.54 -15.29
C SER A 73 10.88 -5.80 -15.95
N GLY A 74 9.93 -5.62 -16.86
CA GLY A 74 9.48 -6.70 -17.73
C GLY A 74 7.98 -6.83 -17.91
N CYS A 75 7.36 -5.87 -18.60
CA CYS A 75 6.25 -6.17 -19.53
C CYS A 75 6.52 -5.42 -20.83
N THR A 76 7.61 -5.77 -21.52
CA THR A 76 7.76 -5.45 -22.93
C THR A 76 6.90 -6.42 -23.73
N THR A 77 5.90 -5.86 -24.43
CA THR A 77 5.20 -6.42 -25.60
C THR A 77 4.57 -7.81 -25.44
N GLY A 78 3.25 -7.85 -25.16
CA GLY A 78 2.47 -9.06 -25.41
C GLY A 78 1.22 -9.28 -24.56
N VAL A 79 0.46 -8.25 -24.19
CA VAL A 79 -0.93 -8.50 -23.73
C VAL A 79 -1.79 -8.55 -24.98
N THR A 80 -2.01 -9.77 -25.48
CA THR A 80 -3.14 -10.06 -26.35
C THR A 80 -4.41 -9.97 -25.52
N CYS A 81 -5.47 -9.43 -26.12
CA CYS A 81 -6.81 -9.44 -25.56
C CYS A 81 -7.27 -10.89 -25.29
N ASP A 82 -7.22 -11.32 -24.03
CA ASP A 82 -8.05 -12.40 -23.53
C ASP A 82 -8.83 -11.88 -22.33
N VAL A 83 -10.01 -11.37 -22.66
CA VAL A 83 -11.05 -10.97 -21.74
C VAL A 83 -11.62 -12.22 -21.08
N GLY A 84 -11.06 -12.58 -19.92
CA GLY A 84 -11.65 -13.51 -18.97
C GLY A 84 -12.02 -12.76 -17.69
N CYS A 85 -13.12 -12.00 -17.71
CA CYS A 85 -13.82 -11.67 -16.47
C CYS A 85 -14.38 -12.97 -15.90
N ASP A 86 -13.76 -13.51 -14.86
CA ASP A 86 -14.48 -14.30 -13.87
C ASP A 86 -14.43 -13.53 -12.55
N SER A 87 -15.36 -12.57 -12.44
CA SER A 87 -15.78 -12.06 -11.14
C SER A 87 -16.53 -13.19 -10.45
N THR A 88 -15.89 -13.81 -9.48
CA THR A 88 -16.58 -14.49 -8.40
C THR A 88 -16.10 -13.91 -7.08
N ASP A 89 -16.66 -12.75 -6.73
CA ASP A 89 -16.90 -12.40 -5.33
C ASP A 89 -17.89 -13.43 -4.77
N ASP A 90 -17.40 -14.61 -4.41
CA ASP A 90 -18.21 -15.63 -3.73
C ASP A 90 -17.97 -15.55 -2.23
N TRP A 91 -18.85 -14.80 -1.59
CA TRP A 91 -19.06 -14.80 -0.15
C TRP A 91 -20.09 -15.88 0.18
N THR A 92 -19.73 -17.16 0.07
CA THR A 92 -20.49 -18.23 0.73
C THR A 92 -19.77 -18.75 1.97
N LEU A 93 -20.37 -18.42 3.11
CA LEU A 93 -20.32 -19.26 4.29
C LEU A 93 -20.84 -20.65 3.88
N GLU A 94 -19.97 -21.67 3.88
CA GLU A 94 -20.25 -22.99 4.47
C GLU A 94 -19.07 -23.95 4.20
N ALA A 95 -18.43 -24.36 5.29
CA ALA A 95 -17.38 -25.35 5.26
C ALA A 95 -17.97 -26.76 5.08
N THR A 96 -18.04 -27.26 3.86
CA THR A 96 -18.14 -28.71 3.59
C THR A 96 -17.35 -29.09 2.33
N LYS A 97 -16.18 -29.69 2.57
CA LYS A 97 -15.50 -30.77 1.85
C LYS A 97 -16.17 -31.23 0.55
N THR A 98 -15.41 -31.33 -0.56
CA THR A 98 -15.25 -32.56 -1.36
C THR A 98 -14.02 -32.38 -2.25
N GLU A 99 -13.21 -33.43 -2.30
CA GLU A 99 -12.04 -33.64 -3.16
C GLU A 99 -12.54 -33.87 -4.59
N ASP A 100 -11.98 -33.23 -5.62
CA ASP A 100 -11.99 -33.79 -6.99
C ASP A 100 -10.98 -33.06 -7.90
N ASP A 101 -9.92 -33.79 -8.22
CA ASP A 101 -9.19 -33.88 -9.50
C ASP A 101 -9.31 -32.73 -10.54
N ASP A 102 -8.33 -31.82 -10.56
CA ASP A 102 -8.04 -31.00 -11.74
C ASP A 102 -6.73 -31.48 -12.40
N ASN A 103 -6.92 -32.48 -13.27
CA ASN A 103 -6.01 -32.95 -14.29
C ASN A 103 -5.59 -31.78 -15.22
N CYS A 104 -4.38 -31.22 -15.02
CA CYS A 104 -3.78 -30.28 -15.95
C CYS A 104 -3.42 -30.98 -17.26
N GLY A 105 -4.37 -30.93 -18.20
CA GLY A 105 -4.28 -31.51 -19.54
C GLY A 105 -3.00 -31.11 -20.26
N THR A 106 -2.26 -32.13 -20.69
CA THR A 106 -1.06 -32.04 -21.52
C THR A 106 -1.40 -31.41 -22.87
N GLY A 107 -0.92 -30.19 -23.12
CA GLY A 107 -1.25 -29.50 -24.38
C GLY A 107 -0.50 -28.20 -24.66
N CYS A 108 0.73 -28.00 -24.18
CA CYS A 108 1.58 -26.91 -24.66
C CYS A 108 2.32 -27.35 -25.93
N GLY A 109 1.61 -27.31 -27.06
CA GLY A 109 2.21 -27.47 -28.39
C GLY A 109 2.89 -26.17 -28.82
N CYS A 110 4.20 -26.06 -28.57
CA CYS A 110 5.04 -25.08 -29.27
C CYS A 110 5.36 -25.66 -30.65
N SER A 111 4.69 -25.16 -31.70
CA SER A 111 5.06 -25.41 -33.10
C SER A 111 6.20 -24.50 -33.54
#